data_AF-A0A4R7FPK9-F1
#
_entry.id   AF-A0A4R7FPK9-F1
#
_cell.length_a   1.000
_cell.length_b   1.000
_cell.length_c   1.000
_cell.angle_alpha   90.00
_cell.angle_beta   90.00
_cell.angle_gamma   90.00
#
_symmetry.space_group_name_H-M   'P 1'
#
loop_
_entity.id
_entity.type
_entity.pdbx_description
1 polymer ?
#
loop_
_entity_poly.entity_id
_entity_poly.type
_entity_poly.pdbx_seq_one_letter_code
_entity_poly.pdbx_strand_id
1 'polypeptide(L)'
;MVQAVNRDERTVWVMPRDESMFTWFSIVRIADVQSVRWVLGALNRSGQPVSVRRAQAWCARMQSAGLVDRAQLGGRGGSLVWATYASTGLGKPNLYRQTTRHEVAVAAASARYATAGYAWQRDEKPATVGGHQADGIALAPRWVELVEVELTAKRMPRYASIFSAYRRRLDYGDGTAITYLCTDAAARAVRQALGELPAGRAIAPRVEVHPVYDERGYWDEELLPSWLPSAADRARF
;
A
#
# COMPACT_ATOMS: atom_id res chain seq x y z
N MET A 1 -2.66 -26.35 -4.49
CA MET A 1 -1.45 -26.46 -5.34
C MET A 1 -1.95 -26.72 -6.74
N VAL A 2 -1.69 -25.79 -7.65
CA VAL A 2 -2.17 -25.87 -9.04
C VAL A 2 -0.98 -25.95 -9.97
N GLN A 3 -1.06 -26.81 -10.97
CA GLN A 3 -0.07 -26.95 -12.01
C GLN A 3 -0.34 -25.89 -13.09
N ALA A 4 0.64 -25.03 -13.36
CA ALA A 4 0.62 -24.13 -14.51
C ALA A 4 1.66 -24.58 -15.54
N VAL A 5 1.31 -24.52 -16.82
CA VAL A 5 2.24 -24.84 -17.91
C VAL A 5 2.80 -23.53 -18.46
N ASN A 6 4.12 -23.37 -18.41
CA ASN A 6 4.81 -22.21 -19.02
C ASN A 6 4.70 -22.28 -20.57
N ARG A 7 4.97 -21.17 -21.25
CA ARG A 7 5.16 -21.05 -22.70
C ARG A 7 6.16 -22.06 -23.30
N ASP A 8 7.11 -22.56 -22.50
CA ASP A 8 8.09 -23.59 -22.90
C ASP A 8 7.67 -25.02 -22.48
N GLU A 9 6.39 -25.27 -22.21
CA GLU A 9 5.82 -26.56 -21.75
C GLU A 9 6.35 -27.07 -20.40
N ARG A 10 7.20 -26.28 -19.71
CA ARG A 10 7.68 -26.61 -18.37
C ARG A 10 6.60 -26.40 -17.33
N THR A 11 6.44 -27.40 -16.47
CA THR A 11 5.53 -27.34 -15.32
C THR A 11 6.06 -26.36 -14.27
N VAL A 12 5.23 -25.37 -13.92
CA VAL A 12 5.44 -24.46 -12.79
C VAL A 12 4.39 -24.76 -11.74
N TRP A 13 4.83 -25.02 -10.51
CA TRP A 13 3.94 -25.24 -9.38
C TRP A 13 3.54 -23.91 -8.74
N VAL A 14 2.23 -23.67 -8.63
CA VAL A 14 1.65 -22.54 -7.90
C VAL A 14 1.30 -22.99 -6.47
N MET A 15 1.95 -22.35 -5.50
CA MET A 15 1.81 -22.66 -4.08
C MET A 15 0.75 -21.76 -3.42
N PRO A 16 0.16 -22.12 -2.27
CA PRO A 16 -0.80 -21.26 -1.56
C PRO A 16 -0.27 -19.85 -1.27
N ARG A 17 1.05 -19.72 -1.02
CA ARG A 17 1.71 -18.41 -0.87
C ARG A 17 1.61 -17.57 -2.14
N ASP A 18 1.74 -18.19 -3.30
CA ASP A 18 1.65 -17.51 -4.59
C ASP A 18 0.21 -17.04 -4.85
N GLU A 19 -0.78 -17.85 -4.49
CA GLU A 19 -2.20 -17.47 -4.52
C GLU A 19 -2.46 -16.26 -3.62
N SER A 20 -1.90 -16.23 -2.42
CA SER A 20 -1.99 -15.06 -1.52
C SER A 20 -1.33 -13.80 -2.09
N MET A 21 -0.23 -13.95 -2.83
CA MET A 21 0.38 -12.82 -3.57
C MET A 21 -0.58 -12.28 -4.63
N PHE A 22 -1.33 -13.14 -5.34
CA PHE A 22 -2.31 -12.70 -6.33
C PHE A 22 -3.52 -12.04 -5.67
N THR A 23 -3.96 -12.52 -4.50
CA THR A 23 -4.95 -11.80 -3.69
C THR A 23 -4.45 -10.40 -3.37
N TRP A 24 -3.21 -10.24 -2.91
CA TRP A 24 -2.63 -8.92 -2.67
C TRP A 24 -2.57 -8.06 -3.94
N PHE A 25 -2.16 -8.59 -5.09
CA PHE A 25 -2.15 -7.85 -6.36
C PHE A 25 -3.54 -7.47 -6.89
N SER A 26 -4.59 -8.22 -6.52
CA SER A 26 -5.97 -7.81 -6.83
C SER A 26 -6.34 -6.49 -6.11
N ILE A 27 -5.73 -6.26 -4.95
CA ILE A 27 -5.90 -5.07 -4.12
C ILE A 27 -4.93 -3.96 -4.56
N VAL A 28 -3.62 -4.23 -4.69
CA VAL A 28 -2.65 -3.25 -5.20
C VAL A 28 -2.22 -3.63 -6.62
N ARG A 29 -2.73 -2.88 -7.61
CA ARG A 29 -2.66 -3.27 -9.03
C ARG A 29 -1.25 -3.36 -9.60
N ILE A 30 -0.30 -2.67 -8.97
CA ILE A 30 1.08 -2.57 -9.42
C ILE A 30 1.96 -2.34 -8.20
N ALA A 31 3.14 -2.94 -8.22
CA ALA A 31 4.13 -2.81 -7.17
C ALA A 31 5.54 -2.78 -7.77
N ASP A 32 6.52 -2.37 -6.98
CA ASP A 32 7.92 -2.61 -7.31
C ASP A 32 8.42 -3.92 -6.66
N VAL A 33 9.61 -4.36 -7.04
CA VAL A 33 10.20 -5.59 -6.49
C VAL A 33 10.44 -5.45 -4.97
N GLN A 34 10.67 -4.23 -4.48
CA GLN A 34 10.86 -3.98 -3.05
C GLN A 34 9.61 -4.31 -2.24
N SER A 35 8.44 -3.85 -2.71
CA SER A 35 7.15 -4.18 -2.10
C SER A 35 6.88 -5.69 -2.16
N VAL A 36 7.21 -6.36 -3.27
CA VAL A 36 7.11 -7.83 -3.39
C VAL A 36 7.96 -8.54 -2.34
N ARG A 37 9.17 -8.04 -2.03
CA ARG A 37 10.02 -8.64 -0.98
C ARG A 37 9.34 -8.61 0.38
N TRP A 38 8.73 -7.49 0.72
CA TRP A 38 8.02 -7.30 1.98
C TRP A 38 6.83 -8.26 2.10
N VAL A 39 5.96 -8.34 1.09
CA VAL A 39 4.81 -9.25 1.14
C VAL A 39 5.22 -10.72 1.17
N LEU A 40 6.22 -11.13 0.40
CA LEU A 40 6.75 -12.48 0.50
C LEU A 40 7.32 -12.78 1.89
N GLY A 41 7.93 -11.79 2.54
CA GLY A 41 8.40 -11.88 3.93
C GLY A 41 7.24 -12.06 4.92
N ALA A 42 6.22 -11.21 4.80
CA ALA A 42 4.99 -11.28 5.59
C ALA A 42 4.33 -12.66 5.49
N LEU A 43 4.19 -13.20 4.27
CA LEU A 43 3.58 -14.51 4.03
C LEU A 43 4.44 -15.67 4.56
N ASN A 44 5.75 -15.46 4.73
CA ASN A 44 6.64 -16.42 5.40
C ASN A 44 6.71 -16.19 6.94
N ARG A 45 5.97 -15.22 7.48
CA ARG A 45 5.96 -14.84 8.90
C ARG A 45 7.33 -14.42 9.44
N SER A 46 8.20 -13.83 8.61
CA SER A 46 9.57 -13.46 9.00
C SER A 46 9.70 -12.09 9.67
N GLY A 47 8.64 -11.27 9.70
CA GLY A 47 8.70 -9.89 10.21
C GLY A 47 9.64 -8.94 9.44
N GLN A 48 10.24 -9.44 8.35
CA GLN A 48 11.27 -8.79 7.55
C GLN A 48 11.10 -9.19 6.08
N PRO A 49 11.52 -8.33 5.12
CA PRO A 49 11.43 -8.65 3.70
C PRO A 49 12.34 -9.82 3.32
N VAL A 50 11.93 -10.63 2.33
CA VAL A 50 12.87 -11.61 1.74
C VAL A 50 14.00 -10.91 0.99
N SER A 51 15.10 -11.60 0.71
CA SER A 51 16.18 -11.03 -0.10
C SER A 51 15.71 -10.69 -1.52
N VAL A 52 16.37 -9.70 -2.15
CA VAL A 52 16.10 -9.29 -3.55
C VAL A 52 16.16 -10.50 -4.49
N ARG A 53 17.15 -11.38 -4.32
CA ARG A 53 17.30 -12.60 -5.12
C ARG A 53 16.07 -13.51 -5.03
N ARG A 54 15.50 -13.69 -3.83
CA ARG A 54 14.30 -14.51 -3.62
C ARG A 54 13.06 -13.88 -4.27
N ALA A 55 12.89 -12.56 -4.15
CA ALA A 55 11.78 -11.87 -4.81
C ALA A 55 11.91 -11.90 -6.34
N GLN A 56 13.10 -11.67 -6.89
CA GLN A 56 13.35 -11.77 -8.33
C GLN A 56 13.11 -13.19 -8.85
N ALA A 57 13.55 -14.22 -8.12
CA ALA A 57 13.29 -15.61 -8.47
C ALA A 57 11.78 -15.92 -8.46
N TRP A 58 11.04 -15.39 -7.49
CA TRP A 58 9.58 -15.49 -7.47
C TRP A 58 8.94 -14.80 -8.69
N CYS A 59 9.32 -13.55 -8.98
CA CYS A 59 8.82 -12.81 -10.14
C CYS A 59 9.10 -13.54 -11.45
N ALA A 60 10.33 -14.04 -11.65
CA ALA A 60 10.72 -14.79 -12.84
C ALA A 60 9.88 -16.08 -13.00
N ARG A 61 9.69 -16.84 -11.91
CA ARG A 61 8.88 -18.06 -11.93
C ARG A 61 7.42 -17.77 -12.29
N MET A 62 6.82 -16.75 -11.71
CA MET A 62 5.42 -16.37 -12.00
C MET A 62 5.26 -15.75 -13.39
N GLN A 63 6.29 -15.06 -13.90
CA GLN A 63 6.32 -14.58 -15.28
C GLN A 63 6.40 -15.73 -16.28
N SER A 64 7.24 -16.73 -16.03
CA SER A 64 7.25 -17.97 -16.81
C SER A 64 5.87 -18.66 -16.77
N ALA A 65 5.18 -18.67 -15.63
CA ALA A 65 3.82 -19.22 -15.57
C ALA A 65 2.75 -18.34 -16.27
N GLY A 66 3.09 -17.17 -16.79
CA GLY A 66 2.13 -16.22 -17.39
C GLY A 66 1.19 -15.54 -16.37
N LEU A 67 1.51 -15.63 -15.07
CA LEU A 67 0.69 -15.11 -13.97
C LEU A 67 1.09 -13.70 -13.53
N VAL A 68 2.33 -13.29 -13.84
CA VAL A 68 2.86 -11.96 -13.54
C VAL A 68 3.56 -11.41 -14.77
N ASP A 69 3.49 -10.10 -14.97
CA ASP A 69 4.34 -9.39 -15.90
C ASP A 69 5.20 -8.36 -15.17
N ARG A 70 6.28 -7.94 -15.84
CA ARG A 70 7.19 -6.92 -15.33
C ARG A 70 7.68 -5.97 -16.41
N ALA A 71 7.99 -4.75 -16.02
CA ALA A 71 8.64 -3.75 -16.87
C ALA A 71 9.73 -3.01 -16.11
N GLN A 72 10.85 -2.74 -16.79
CA GLN A 72 11.93 -1.92 -16.26
C GLN A 72 11.71 -0.48 -16.72
N LEU A 73 11.40 0.42 -15.77
CA LEU A 73 11.20 1.85 -16.05
C LEU A 73 12.33 2.74 -15.49
N GLY A 74 13.48 2.15 -15.12
CA GLY A 74 14.67 2.88 -14.69
C GLY A 74 14.62 3.49 -13.28
N GLY A 75 13.63 3.12 -12.44
CA GLY A 75 13.49 3.61 -11.07
C GLY A 75 14.32 2.84 -10.03
N ARG A 76 14.54 3.47 -8.86
CA ARG A 76 15.27 2.90 -7.71
C ARG A 76 14.65 1.60 -7.14
N GLY A 77 13.33 1.47 -7.20
CA GLY A 77 12.60 0.26 -6.73
C GLY A 77 12.77 -0.98 -7.62
N GLY A 78 13.52 -0.87 -8.72
CA GLY A 78 13.70 -1.95 -9.69
C GLY A 78 12.55 -2.03 -10.70
N SER A 79 12.25 -3.25 -11.15
CA SER A 79 11.16 -3.47 -12.10
C SER A 79 9.81 -3.23 -11.44
N LEU A 80 8.87 -2.65 -12.20
CA LEU A 80 7.46 -2.70 -11.82
C LEU A 80 6.93 -4.09 -12.14
N VAL A 81 6.07 -4.59 -11.27
CA VAL A 81 5.50 -5.93 -11.27
C VAL A 81 3.99 -5.81 -11.11
N TRP A 82 3.24 -6.57 -11.90
CA TRP A 82 1.79 -6.67 -11.76
C TRP A 82 1.31 -8.07 -12.13
N ALA A 83 0.18 -8.46 -11.55
CA ALA A 83 -0.47 -9.73 -11.84
C ALA A 83 -1.23 -9.65 -13.18
N THR A 84 -1.21 -10.72 -13.98
CA THR A 84 -1.90 -10.77 -15.28
C THR A 84 -3.40 -11.04 -15.11
N TYR A 85 -4.17 -10.87 -16.18
CA TYR A 85 -5.60 -11.23 -16.18
C TYR A 85 -5.84 -12.69 -15.77
N ALA A 86 -4.96 -13.61 -16.19
CA ALA A 86 -5.07 -15.03 -15.84
C ALA A 86 -4.96 -15.30 -14.33
N SER A 87 -4.29 -14.42 -13.57
CA SER A 87 -4.07 -14.58 -12.14
C SER A 87 -5.10 -13.85 -11.26
N THR A 88 -5.65 -12.73 -11.71
CA THR A 88 -6.50 -11.85 -10.89
C THR A 88 -7.83 -11.47 -11.54
N GLY A 89 -8.04 -11.77 -12.83
CA GLY A 89 -9.16 -11.27 -13.62
C GLY A 89 -9.08 -9.77 -13.92
N LEU A 90 -7.97 -9.09 -13.56
CA LEU A 90 -7.79 -7.66 -13.77
C LEU A 90 -6.89 -7.38 -14.97
N GLY A 91 -7.24 -6.35 -15.75
CA GLY A 91 -6.43 -5.90 -16.88
C GLY A 91 -5.10 -5.25 -16.45
N LYS A 92 -4.13 -5.27 -17.37
CA LYS A 92 -2.81 -4.64 -17.20
C LYS A 92 -2.95 -3.18 -16.74
N PRO A 93 -2.20 -2.73 -15.71
CA PRO A 93 -2.18 -1.34 -15.30
C PRO A 93 -1.52 -0.45 -16.38
N ASN A 94 -1.98 0.79 -16.50
CA ASN A 94 -1.32 1.76 -17.38
C ASN A 94 -0.05 2.29 -16.70
N LEU A 95 1.10 1.76 -17.11
CA LEU A 95 2.40 2.04 -16.52
C LEU A 95 2.83 3.51 -16.64
N TYR A 96 2.35 4.22 -17.67
CA TYR A 96 2.75 5.59 -17.98
C TYR A 96 1.74 6.63 -17.48
N ARG A 97 0.70 6.22 -16.74
CA ARG A 97 -0.22 7.19 -16.14
C ARG A 97 0.49 7.99 -15.05
N GLN A 98 0.11 9.26 -14.89
CA GLN A 98 0.66 10.16 -13.88
C GLN A 98 0.59 9.56 -12.46
N THR A 99 -0.47 8.78 -12.18
CA THR A 99 -0.73 8.18 -10.88
C THR A 99 -0.07 6.82 -10.65
N THR A 100 0.75 6.29 -11.58
CA THR A 100 1.48 5.02 -11.38
C THR A 100 2.41 5.11 -10.17
N ARG A 101 3.15 6.23 -10.06
CA ARG A 101 4.08 6.45 -8.95
C ARG A 101 3.36 6.43 -7.60
N HIS A 102 2.17 7.02 -7.54
CA HIS A 102 1.31 6.99 -6.36
C HIS A 102 0.85 5.56 -6.02
N GLU A 103 0.40 4.79 -7.01
CA GLU A 103 -0.01 3.39 -6.78
C GLU A 103 1.14 2.51 -6.26
N VAL A 104 2.35 2.70 -6.78
CA VAL A 104 3.53 1.96 -6.30
C VAL A 104 3.85 2.34 -4.85
N ALA A 105 3.75 3.62 -4.48
CA ALA A 105 3.92 4.05 -3.10
C ALA A 105 2.83 3.44 -2.18
N VAL A 106 1.56 3.41 -2.62
CA VAL A 106 0.49 2.72 -1.88
C VAL A 106 0.78 1.22 -1.71
N ALA A 107 1.30 0.55 -2.73
CA ALA A 107 1.73 -0.84 -2.61
C ALA A 107 2.86 -1.03 -1.59
N ALA A 108 3.82 -0.09 -1.55
CA ALA A 108 4.92 -0.09 -0.59
C ALA A 108 4.44 0.11 0.85
N ALA A 109 3.42 0.94 1.08
CA ALA A 109 2.74 1.06 2.37
C ALA A 109 2.03 -0.25 2.74
N SER A 110 1.16 -0.74 1.85
CA SER A 110 0.41 -1.98 2.02
C SER A 110 1.30 -3.16 2.41
N ALA A 111 2.46 -3.30 1.78
CA ALA A 111 3.40 -4.39 2.04
C ALA A 111 3.99 -4.33 3.47
N ARG A 112 4.23 -3.14 4.01
CA ARG A 112 4.73 -2.94 5.38
C ARG A 112 3.63 -3.20 6.41
N TYR A 113 2.41 -2.73 6.16
CA TYR A 113 1.25 -3.08 6.99
C TYR A 113 1.00 -4.60 7.01
N ALA A 114 1.08 -5.27 5.86
CA ALA A 114 0.97 -6.74 5.78
C ALA A 114 2.05 -7.43 6.63
N THR A 115 3.28 -6.90 6.65
CA THR A 115 4.37 -7.44 7.47
C THR A 115 4.17 -7.19 8.96
N ALA A 116 3.55 -6.05 9.32
CA ALA A 116 3.10 -5.76 10.67
C ALA A 116 1.84 -6.56 11.09
N GLY A 117 1.31 -7.42 10.21
CA GLY A 117 0.19 -8.32 10.50
C GLY A 117 -1.21 -7.73 10.25
N TYR A 118 -1.30 -6.57 9.61
CA TYR A 118 -2.58 -5.98 9.26
C TYR A 118 -3.15 -6.64 8.00
N ALA A 119 -4.48 -6.75 7.95
CA ALA A 119 -5.15 -6.91 6.67
C ALA A 119 -5.20 -5.55 5.96
N TRP A 120 -5.15 -5.56 4.63
CA TRP A 120 -5.17 -4.36 3.81
C TRP A 120 -6.30 -4.46 2.79
N GLN A 121 -7.05 -3.38 2.62
CA GLN A 121 -8.07 -3.29 1.57
C GLN A 121 -8.09 -1.90 0.93
N ARG A 122 -8.68 -1.81 -0.28
CA ARG A 122 -9.01 -0.51 -0.85
C ARG A 122 -10.14 0.10 -0.04
N ASP A 123 -10.09 1.41 0.14
CA ASP A 123 -11.26 2.13 0.62
C ASP A 123 -12.32 2.18 -0.48
N GLU A 124 -13.59 2.13 -0.08
CA GLU A 124 -14.70 2.18 -1.02
C GLU A 124 -15.02 3.63 -1.39
N LYS A 125 -15.60 3.82 -2.58
CA LYS A 125 -16.02 5.14 -3.00
C LYS A 125 -17.14 5.63 -2.07
N PRO A 126 -17.01 6.79 -1.40
CA PRO A 126 -18.04 7.29 -0.51
C PRO A 126 -19.37 7.48 -1.25
N ALA A 127 -20.47 7.02 -0.65
CA ALA A 127 -21.81 7.21 -1.20
C ALA A 127 -22.27 8.68 -1.18
N THR A 128 -21.71 9.48 -0.25
CA THR A 128 -22.11 10.87 -0.03
C THR A 128 -21.27 11.86 -0.84
N VAL A 129 -21.93 12.90 -1.36
CA VAL A 129 -21.25 14.06 -1.97
C VAL A 129 -20.31 14.71 -0.96
N GLY A 130 -19.09 15.04 -1.40
CA GLY A 130 -18.05 15.61 -0.54
C GLY A 130 -17.36 14.60 0.38
N GLY A 131 -17.56 13.29 0.16
CA GLY A 131 -16.75 12.24 0.75
C GLY A 131 -15.33 12.21 0.21
N HIS A 132 -14.43 11.62 0.98
CA HIS A 132 -13.05 11.39 0.59
C HIS A 132 -12.69 9.92 0.80
N GLN A 133 -11.99 9.36 -0.18
CA GLN A 133 -11.52 7.99 -0.18
C GLN A 133 -10.06 7.98 0.23
N ALA A 134 -9.72 7.20 1.26
CA ALA A 134 -8.36 6.91 1.64
C ALA A 134 -7.64 6.10 0.56
N ASP A 135 -6.33 6.22 0.49
CA ASP A 135 -5.53 5.43 -0.45
C ASP A 135 -5.52 3.94 -0.09
N GLY A 136 -5.71 3.62 1.20
CA GLY A 136 -6.02 2.29 1.66
C GLY A 136 -6.53 2.26 3.09
N ILE A 137 -7.01 1.09 3.50
CA ILE A 137 -7.44 0.81 4.86
C ILE A 137 -6.60 -0.33 5.41
N ALA A 138 -5.95 -0.08 6.54
CA ALA A 138 -5.29 -1.10 7.33
C ALA A 138 -6.22 -1.55 8.47
N LEU A 139 -6.39 -2.86 8.59
CA LEU A 139 -7.31 -3.48 9.54
C LEU A 139 -6.54 -4.34 10.53
N ALA A 140 -6.78 -4.09 11.81
CA ALA A 140 -6.41 -4.94 12.92
C ALA A 140 -7.66 -5.22 13.78
N PRO A 141 -7.65 -6.21 14.69
CA PRO A 141 -8.82 -6.51 15.53
C PRO A 141 -9.32 -5.26 16.27
N ARG A 142 -10.55 -4.81 15.94
CA ARG A 142 -11.20 -3.60 16.48
C ARG A 142 -10.52 -2.27 16.13
N TRP A 143 -9.60 -2.26 15.18
CA TRP A 143 -8.87 -1.07 14.76
C TRP A 143 -8.94 -0.89 13.25
N VAL A 144 -9.43 0.26 12.82
CA VAL A 144 -9.52 0.63 11.40
C VAL A 144 -8.68 1.87 11.19
N GLU A 145 -7.65 1.76 10.38
CA GLU A 145 -6.72 2.84 10.09
C GLU A 145 -6.86 3.28 8.65
N LEU A 146 -7.19 4.56 8.45
CA LEU A 146 -7.31 5.19 7.14
C LEU A 146 -5.94 5.70 6.72
N VAL A 147 -5.37 5.13 5.66
CA VAL A 147 -4.00 5.43 5.23
C VAL A 147 -4.02 6.32 3.99
N GLU A 148 -3.30 7.43 4.07
CA GLU A 148 -3.07 8.39 3.01
C GLU A 148 -1.61 8.34 2.56
N VAL A 149 -1.38 8.28 1.25
CA VAL A 149 -0.06 8.45 0.66
C VAL A 149 -0.01 9.83 0.03
N GLU A 150 0.84 10.72 0.55
CA GLU A 150 0.93 12.10 0.06
C GLU A 150 2.33 12.36 -0.52
N LEU A 151 2.46 12.18 -1.83
CA LEU A 151 3.74 12.41 -2.52
C LEU A 151 3.98 13.90 -2.84
N THR A 152 2.92 14.70 -2.92
CA THR A 152 3.00 16.12 -3.26
C THR A 152 2.01 16.90 -2.41
N ALA A 153 2.44 18.00 -1.81
CA ALA A 153 1.58 18.81 -0.95
C ALA A 153 0.31 19.28 -1.69
N LYS A 154 -0.85 19.05 -1.06
CA LYS A 154 -2.13 19.60 -1.51
C LYS A 154 -2.29 21.04 -1.03
N ARG A 155 -3.12 21.82 -1.72
CA ARG A 155 -3.48 23.19 -1.31
C ARG A 155 -4.44 23.15 -0.11
N MET A 156 -4.41 24.20 0.73
CA MET A 156 -5.25 24.29 1.93
C MET A 156 -6.75 24.01 1.72
N PRO A 157 -7.42 24.53 0.66
CA PRO A 157 -8.83 24.21 0.43
C PRO A 157 -9.08 22.71 0.24
N ARG A 158 -8.12 21.98 -0.35
CA ARG A 158 -8.22 20.53 -0.52
C ARG A 158 -8.08 19.81 0.81
N TYR A 159 -7.13 20.21 1.67
CA TYR A 159 -7.03 19.66 3.03
C TYR A 159 -8.29 19.93 3.85
N ALA A 160 -8.89 21.12 3.75
CA ALA A 160 -10.14 21.42 4.45
C ALA A 160 -11.27 20.45 4.08
N SER A 161 -11.40 20.13 2.79
CA SER A 161 -12.37 19.14 2.31
C SER A 161 -12.06 17.73 2.82
N ILE A 162 -10.80 17.30 2.73
CA ILE A 162 -10.36 15.97 3.17
C ILE A 162 -10.58 15.80 4.67
N PHE A 163 -10.11 16.73 5.50
CA PHE A 163 -10.24 16.65 6.95
C PHE A 163 -11.69 16.72 7.40
N SER A 164 -12.53 17.50 6.71
CA SER A 164 -13.98 17.52 6.99
C SER A 164 -14.63 16.16 6.70
N ALA A 165 -14.21 15.47 5.63
CA ALA A 165 -14.69 14.13 5.31
C ALA A 165 -14.19 13.12 6.34
N TYR A 166 -12.91 13.19 6.73
CA TYR A 166 -12.35 12.31 7.73
C TYR A 166 -12.95 12.48 9.12
N ARG A 167 -13.22 13.72 9.54
CA ARG A 167 -13.94 14.00 10.78
C ARG A 167 -15.27 13.25 10.82
N ARG A 168 -16.07 13.35 9.75
CA ARG A 168 -17.36 12.63 9.67
C ARG A 168 -17.19 11.11 9.80
N ARG A 169 -16.20 10.53 9.12
CA ARG A 169 -15.92 9.09 9.23
C ARG A 169 -15.54 8.67 10.65
N LEU A 170 -14.68 9.47 11.31
CA LEU A 170 -14.29 9.24 12.70
C LEU A 170 -15.47 9.38 13.66
N ASP A 171 -16.39 10.32 13.41
CA ASP A 171 -17.59 10.54 14.22
C ASP A 171 -18.59 9.37 14.08
N TYR A 172 -18.70 8.77 12.89
CA TYR A 172 -19.55 7.61 12.63
C TYR A 172 -18.93 6.26 13.02
N GLY A 173 -17.65 6.24 13.39
CA GLY A 173 -16.94 5.01 13.73
C GLY A 173 -16.40 4.22 12.53
N ASP A 174 -16.38 4.82 11.33
CA ASP A 174 -15.84 4.22 10.10
C ASP A 174 -14.30 4.22 10.05
N GLY A 175 -13.65 4.72 11.11
CA GLY A 175 -12.21 4.78 11.28
C GLY A 175 -11.84 5.07 12.73
N THR A 176 -10.72 4.52 13.18
CA THR A 176 -10.16 4.73 14.52
C THR A 176 -9.06 5.79 14.49
N ALA A 177 -8.20 5.75 13.48
CA ALA A 177 -7.10 6.68 13.27
C ALA A 177 -6.84 6.91 11.77
N ILE A 178 -6.05 7.93 11.48
CA ILE A 178 -5.63 8.29 10.12
C ILE A 178 -4.11 8.41 10.12
N THR A 179 -3.45 7.83 9.13
CA THR A 179 -2.01 7.91 8.98
C THR A 179 -1.65 8.45 7.61
N TYR A 180 -0.96 9.59 7.60
CA TYR A 180 -0.38 10.20 6.41
C TYR A 180 1.07 9.74 6.24
N LEU A 181 1.33 9.04 5.14
CA LEU A 181 2.64 8.60 4.70
C LEU A 181 3.11 9.50 3.56
N CYS A 182 4.11 10.33 3.84
CA CYS A 182 4.38 11.51 3.04
C CYS A 182 5.82 11.54 2.52
N THR A 183 6.05 12.42 1.54
CA THR A 183 7.37 13.07 1.42
C THR A 183 7.54 14.14 2.50
N ASP A 184 8.77 14.58 2.77
CA ASP A 184 9.04 15.64 3.76
C ASP A 184 8.24 16.92 3.51
N ALA A 185 8.17 17.37 2.25
CA ALA A 185 7.42 18.58 1.89
C ALA A 185 5.92 18.41 2.12
N ALA A 186 5.36 17.25 1.75
CA ALA A 186 3.97 16.93 2.00
C ALA A 186 3.66 16.83 3.51
N ALA A 187 4.54 16.21 4.30
CA ALA A 187 4.37 16.07 5.74
C ALA A 187 4.28 17.44 6.44
N ARG A 188 5.14 18.39 6.05
CA ARG A 188 5.07 19.77 6.56
C ARG A 188 3.72 20.43 6.24
N ALA A 189 3.25 20.29 5.00
CA ALA A 189 1.97 20.86 4.58
C ALA A 189 0.77 20.24 5.30
N VAL A 190 0.76 18.91 5.50
CA VAL A 190 -0.29 18.21 6.26
C VAL A 190 -0.31 18.70 7.71
N ARG A 191 0.86 18.75 8.38
CA ARG A 191 0.95 19.23 9.77
C ARG A 191 0.51 20.69 9.92
N GLN A 192 0.90 21.55 8.98
CA GLN A 192 0.42 22.93 8.94
C GLN A 192 -1.10 22.97 8.82
N ALA A 193 -1.68 22.22 7.89
CA ALA A 193 -3.11 22.17 7.68
C ALA A 193 -3.87 21.62 8.91
N LEU A 194 -3.30 20.63 9.61
CA LEU A 194 -3.86 20.10 10.86
C LEU A 194 -3.90 21.17 11.96
N GLY A 195 -2.91 22.07 12.03
CA GLY A 195 -2.89 23.17 12.99
C GLY A 195 -3.79 24.35 12.61
N GLU A 196 -3.86 24.69 11.32
CA GLU A 196 -4.53 25.92 10.85
C GLU A 196 -6.04 25.73 10.59
N LEU A 197 -6.45 24.57 10.09
CA LEU A 197 -7.83 24.35 9.68
C LEU A 197 -8.69 23.85 10.85
N PRO A 198 -9.91 24.38 11.06
CA PRO A 198 -10.80 23.93 12.14
C PRO A 198 -11.07 22.42 12.10
N ALA A 199 -11.33 21.86 10.92
CA ALA A 199 -11.54 20.42 10.75
C ALA A 199 -10.26 19.61 11.00
N GLY A 200 -9.09 20.16 10.66
CA GLY A 200 -7.79 19.54 10.91
C GLY A 200 -7.51 19.43 12.42
N ARG A 201 -7.70 20.53 13.16
CA ARG A 201 -7.51 20.53 14.62
C ARG A 201 -8.42 19.54 15.34
N ALA A 202 -9.66 19.39 14.87
CA ALA A 202 -10.62 18.47 15.46
C ALA A 202 -10.19 17.00 15.35
N ILE A 203 -9.49 16.63 14.28
CA ILE A 203 -9.04 15.24 14.06
C ILE A 203 -7.56 15.02 14.44
N ALA A 204 -6.78 16.08 14.65
CA ALA A 204 -5.34 16.00 14.89
C ALA A 204 -4.92 14.98 15.97
N PRO A 205 -5.63 14.79 17.10
CA PRO A 205 -5.29 13.76 18.08
C PRO A 205 -5.34 12.31 17.56
N ARG A 206 -6.02 12.09 16.42
CA ARG A 206 -6.18 10.79 15.75
C ARG A 206 -5.42 10.71 14.42
N VAL A 207 -4.59 11.71 14.11
CA VAL A 207 -3.83 11.76 12.86
C VAL A 207 -2.33 11.65 13.15
N GLU A 208 -1.70 10.64 12.56
CA GLU A 208 -0.25 10.54 12.52
C GLU A 208 0.29 10.96 11.14
N VAL A 209 1.46 11.59 11.11
CA VAL A 209 2.09 12.07 9.86
C VAL A 209 3.55 11.67 9.84
N HIS A 210 3.93 10.82 8.88
CA HIS A 210 5.25 10.20 8.79
C HIS A 210 5.90 10.48 7.42
N PRO A 211 7.06 11.17 7.37
CA PRO A 211 7.80 11.37 6.13
C PRO A 211 8.64 10.11 5.83
N VAL A 212 8.07 9.20 5.04
CA VAL A 212 8.68 7.89 4.74
C VAL A 212 9.08 7.73 3.29
N TYR A 213 8.67 8.67 2.43
CA TYR A 213 8.99 8.65 1.01
C TYR A 213 10.03 9.71 0.67
N ASP A 214 10.98 9.35 -0.19
CA ASP A 214 11.85 10.32 -0.84
C ASP A 214 11.08 11.16 -1.89
N GLU A 215 11.73 12.16 -2.48
CA GLU A 215 11.15 13.01 -3.53
C GLU A 215 10.70 12.25 -4.78
N ARG A 216 11.09 10.98 -4.93
CA ARG A 216 10.70 10.06 -6.00
C ARG A 216 9.61 9.07 -5.57
N GLY A 217 9.12 9.17 -4.34
CA GLY A 217 8.01 8.36 -3.81
C GLY A 217 8.45 6.98 -3.39
N TYR A 218 9.74 6.80 -3.11
CA TYR A 218 10.33 5.54 -2.72
C TYR A 218 10.56 5.49 -1.21
N TRP A 219 10.21 4.36 -0.62
CA TRP A 219 10.38 4.07 0.81
C TRP A 219 11.52 3.04 0.93
N ASP A 220 12.71 3.48 1.35
CA ASP A 220 13.96 2.71 1.30
C ASP A 220 14.31 1.95 2.60
N GLU A 221 13.57 2.17 3.70
CA GLU A 221 13.83 1.48 4.95
C GLU A 221 13.54 -0.03 4.84
N GLU A 222 14.54 -0.84 5.23
CA GLU A 222 14.53 -2.32 5.30
C GLU A 222 13.98 -2.88 6.63
N LEU A 223 13.62 -1.98 7.55
CA LEU A 223 13.01 -2.32 8.83
C LEU A 223 11.59 -1.74 8.89
N LEU A 224 10.71 -2.43 9.61
CA LEU A 224 9.43 -1.83 9.97
C LEU A 224 9.72 -0.61 10.85
N PRO A 225 9.03 0.52 10.58
CA PRO A 225 9.23 1.70 11.39
C PRO A 225 8.67 1.47 12.79
N SER A 226 9.33 2.04 13.80
CA SER A 226 8.92 1.90 15.21
C SER A 226 7.56 2.50 15.53
N TRP A 227 7.08 3.44 14.70
CA TRP A 227 5.75 4.04 14.84
C TRP A 227 4.63 3.12 14.34
N LEU A 228 4.93 2.06 13.58
CA LEU A 228 3.95 1.08 13.11
C LEU A 228 3.93 -0.12 14.07
N PRO A 229 3.09 -0.12 15.11
CA PRO A 229 2.94 -1.27 15.98
C PRO A 229 2.42 -2.47 15.21
N SER A 230 2.61 -3.69 15.73
CA SER A 230 1.99 -4.86 15.13
C SER A 230 0.46 -4.79 15.26
N ALA A 231 -0.27 -5.43 14.34
CA ALA A 231 -1.72 -5.56 14.44
C ALA A 231 -2.15 -6.25 15.75
N ALA A 232 -1.31 -7.15 16.29
CA ALA A 232 -1.53 -7.79 17.57
C ALA A 232 -1.38 -6.82 18.75
N ASP A 233 -0.45 -5.85 18.67
CA ASP A 233 -0.26 -4.84 19.70
C ASP A 233 -1.39 -3.81 19.68
N ARG A 234 -1.87 -3.40 18.51
CA ARG A 234 -3.07 -2.53 18.39
C ARG A 234 -4.30 -3.18 19.01
N ALA A 235 -4.46 -4.50 18.88
CA ALA A 235 -5.62 -5.21 19.44
C ALA A 235 -5.69 -5.20 20.98
N ARG A 236 -4.58 -4.87 21.66
CA ARG A 236 -4.50 -4.80 23.13
C ARG A 236 -5.01 -3.49 23.72
N PHE A 237 -5.23 -2.47 22.88
CA PHE A 237 -5.74 -1.16 23.24
C PHE A 237 -7.10 -0.90 22.55
#